data_AF-A0A7W9LY09-F1
#
_entry.id   AF-A0A7W9LY09-F1
#
_cell.length_a   1.000
_cell.length_b   1.000
_cell.length_c   1.000
_cell.angle_alpha   90.00
_cell.angle_beta   90.00
_cell.angle_gamma   90.00
#
_symmetry.space_group_name_H-M   'P 1'
#
loop_
_entity.id
_entity.type
_entity.pdbx_description
1 polymer ?
#
loop_
_entity_poly.entity_id
_entity_poly.type
_entity_poly.pdbx_seq_one_letter_code
_entity_poly.pdbx_strand_id
1 'polypeptide(L)'
;MLKLISAVLAACVVAVTVQGATATADVSVAATESTFPLADPDTVRAEDGRYVTYGTTVGAGVGNRCGATGKLFVPVLVHGSANTVGMSDCAAADAMPGGPGTWAEGNIWAPGVVRFGTRYFMYYTASKRGTGQKCIGRAVSDGARGPFTNAGGWACPPDGRWALDANPFVADGRLHVAYRDDAIAAGAETGISVVATDANGWAVWSTRRDALKSTDITWDTAGTSGGTHVVENPSMFRAADGLWYLAYSGNNWDSARYSTGIARCGGPLPGSRCTPLQNGVERPYFGFTGTGGLNPYRGLPGNHRGPGGMDVFTAADGSHRVVYHWWNGSSRFPITGVLGRDAGGFLVS
;
A
#
# COMPACT_ATOMS: atom_id res chain seq x y z
N MET A 1 33.95 68.82 47.33
CA MET A 1 34.63 67.57 46.92
C MET A 1 33.59 66.58 46.46
N LEU A 2 33.72 66.13 45.21
CA LEU A 2 32.77 65.30 44.48
C LEU A 2 32.74 63.87 45.05
N LYS A 3 31.56 63.32 45.39
CA LYS A 3 31.34 61.87 45.48
C LYS A 3 29.96 61.52 44.94
N LEU A 4 29.94 60.93 43.74
CA LEU A 4 28.83 60.13 43.22
C LEU A 4 28.76 58.82 44.00
N ILE A 5 27.56 58.37 44.39
CA ILE A 5 27.22 56.93 44.44
C ILE A 5 25.77 56.72 43.96
N SER A 6 25.71 55.83 42.98
CA SER A 6 24.64 55.17 42.21
C SER A 6 23.25 54.99 42.83
N ALA A 7 22.22 55.29 42.02
CA ALA A 7 20.85 54.84 42.21
C ALA A 7 20.66 53.42 41.67
N VAL A 8 20.06 52.53 42.48
CA VAL A 8 19.68 51.17 42.09
C VAL A 8 18.28 51.21 41.49
N LEU A 9 18.16 50.86 40.20
CA LEU A 9 16.88 50.69 39.52
C LEU A 9 16.39 49.24 39.75
N ALA A 10 15.28 49.07 40.46
CA ALA A 10 14.61 47.77 40.58
C ALA A 10 13.72 47.55 39.36
N ALA A 11 14.11 46.63 38.47
CA ALA A 11 13.29 46.20 37.33
C ALA A 11 12.39 45.03 37.75
N CYS A 12 11.08 45.28 37.86
CA CYS A 12 10.07 44.22 37.92
C CYS A 12 9.96 43.56 36.54
N VAL A 13 10.47 42.33 36.41
CA VAL A 13 10.23 41.48 35.24
C VAL A 13 8.89 40.77 35.45
N VAL A 14 7.87 41.17 34.70
CA VAL A 14 6.63 40.39 34.55
C VAL A 14 6.93 39.26 33.57
N ALA A 15 7.02 38.03 34.08
CA ALA A 15 7.15 36.85 33.24
C ALA A 15 5.79 36.58 32.56
N VAL A 16 5.66 36.96 31.29
CA VAL A 16 4.58 36.46 30.43
C VAL A 16 5.00 35.07 29.98
N THR A 17 4.43 34.04 30.60
CA THR A 17 4.55 32.68 30.10
C THR A 17 3.69 32.54 28.84
N VAL A 18 4.32 32.61 27.67
CA VAL A 18 3.70 32.15 26.43
C VAL A 18 3.68 30.63 26.50
N GLN A 19 2.51 30.08 26.80
CA GLN A 19 2.29 28.65 26.81
C GLN A 19 2.29 28.16 25.36
N GLY A 20 3.43 27.64 24.91
CA GLY A 20 3.54 26.97 23.62
C GLY A 20 2.65 25.74 23.61
N ALA A 21 1.66 25.71 22.73
CA ALA A 21 0.88 24.51 22.48
C ALA A 21 1.77 23.46 21.82
N THR A 22 2.31 22.52 22.60
CA THR A 22 2.85 21.27 22.07
C THR A 22 1.69 20.37 21.70
N ALA A 23 1.20 20.46 20.47
CA ALA A 23 0.35 19.45 19.85
C ALA A 23 1.25 18.37 19.24
N THR A 24 1.66 17.40 20.06
CA THR A 24 2.24 16.15 19.56
C THR A 24 1.58 14.98 20.28
N ALA A 25 1.12 14.03 19.45
CA ALA A 25 0.76 12.65 19.74
C ALA A 25 -0.69 12.36 20.17
N ASP A 26 -1.55 12.13 19.16
CA ASP A 26 -2.49 11.00 19.17
C ASP A 26 -2.20 10.11 17.93
N VAL A 27 -0.92 9.84 17.68
CA VAL A 27 -0.52 8.80 16.72
C VAL A 27 -0.56 7.47 17.45
N SER A 28 -1.34 6.50 16.96
CA SER A 28 -1.16 5.12 17.42
C SER A 28 0.25 4.66 17.08
N VAL A 29 1.08 4.44 18.10
CA VAL A 29 2.44 3.88 17.97
C VAL A 29 2.44 2.35 17.89
N ALA A 30 1.27 1.72 18.05
CA ALA A 30 1.12 0.28 18.05
C ALA A 30 0.51 -0.22 16.75
N ALA A 31 1.09 -1.27 16.19
CA ALA A 31 0.45 -2.05 15.15
C ALA A 31 -0.91 -2.59 15.61
N THR A 32 -1.89 -2.58 14.70
CA THR A 32 -3.25 -3.05 14.96
C THR A 32 -3.67 -4.05 13.90
N GLU A 33 -4.03 -5.25 14.34
CA GLU A 33 -4.45 -6.37 13.51
C GLU A 33 -5.97 -6.47 13.42
N SER A 34 -6.49 -6.97 12.28
CA SER A 34 -7.89 -7.36 12.13
C SER A 34 -8.09 -8.86 12.30
N THR A 35 -9.21 -9.25 12.91
CA THR A 35 -9.77 -10.60 12.82
C THR A 35 -10.60 -10.84 11.56
N PHE A 36 -10.87 -9.82 10.75
CA PHE A 36 -11.53 -9.96 9.45
C PHE A 36 -10.51 -10.44 8.40
N PRO A 37 -10.76 -11.57 7.71
CA PRO A 37 -9.84 -12.07 6.69
C PRO A 37 -9.85 -11.12 5.48
N LEU A 38 -8.69 -10.57 5.16
CA LEU A 38 -8.50 -9.64 4.05
C LEU A 38 -7.10 -9.83 3.47
N ALA A 39 -7.07 -9.98 2.15
CA ALA A 39 -5.86 -10.11 1.38
C ALA A 39 -5.63 -8.84 0.55
N ASP A 40 -4.35 -8.57 0.27
CA ASP A 40 -3.88 -7.48 -0.60
C ASP A 40 -4.47 -6.12 -0.19
N PRO A 41 -4.25 -5.68 1.08
CA PRO A 41 -4.92 -4.50 1.61
C PRO A 41 -4.34 -3.19 1.07
N ASP A 42 -5.21 -2.23 0.80
CA ASP A 42 -4.89 -0.86 0.38
C ASP A 42 -5.68 0.12 1.23
N THR A 43 -5.08 1.22 1.69
CA THR A 43 -5.74 2.14 2.63
C THR A 43 -5.73 3.59 2.17
N VAL A 44 -6.91 4.21 2.15
CA VAL A 44 -7.06 5.65 1.92
C VAL A 44 -7.68 6.35 3.10
N ARG A 45 -7.35 7.64 3.27
CA ARG A 45 -8.07 8.53 4.18
C ARG A 45 -9.30 9.11 3.48
N ALA A 46 -10.47 8.90 4.07
CA ALA A 46 -11.73 9.46 3.61
C ALA A 46 -11.88 10.94 3.99
N GLU A 47 -12.82 11.63 3.35
CA GLU A 47 -13.10 13.06 3.60
C GLU A 47 -13.56 13.33 5.04
N ASP A 48 -14.26 12.38 5.66
CA ASP A 48 -14.68 12.45 7.07
C ASP A 48 -13.52 12.21 8.06
N GLY A 49 -12.29 12.06 7.55
CA GLY A 49 -11.08 11.89 8.34
C GLY A 49 -10.85 10.47 8.86
N ARG A 50 -11.73 9.52 8.57
CA ARG A 50 -11.54 8.09 8.87
C ARG A 50 -10.70 7.41 7.79
N TYR A 51 -10.21 6.21 8.09
CA TYR A 51 -9.51 5.39 7.12
C TYR A 51 -10.44 4.33 6.55
N VAL A 52 -10.20 4.00 5.28
CA VAL A 52 -10.91 2.96 4.55
C VAL A 52 -9.87 2.02 3.97
N THR A 53 -9.93 0.76 4.40
CA THR A 53 -9.10 -0.32 3.86
C THR A 53 -9.94 -1.23 2.96
N TYR A 54 -9.42 -1.49 1.76
CA TYR A 54 -10.00 -2.42 0.78
C TYR A 54 -9.17 -3.69 0.72
N GLY A 55 -9.66 -4.70 0.02
CA GLY A 55 -8.86 -5.88 -0.31
C GLY A 55 -9.54 -6.82 -1.29
N THR A 56 -8.89 -7.96 -1.50
CA THR A 56 -9.37 -9.02 -2.38
C THR A 56 -10.71 -9.59 -1.93
N THR A 57 -11.54 -9.99 -2.91
CA THR A 57 -12.89 -10.54 -2.72
C THR A 57 -12.99 -11.54 -1.56
N VAL A 58 -14.01 -11.37 -0.73
CA VAL A 58 -14.34 -12.27 0.38
C VAL A 58 -15.66 -12.99 0.10
N GLY A 59 -15.67 -14.30 0.32
CA GLY A 59 -16.84 -15.15 0.11
C GLY A 59 -18.02 -14.81 1.02
N ALA A 60 -19.23 -15.19 0.60
CA ALA A 60 -20.41 -15.06 1.46
C ALA A 60 -20.24 -15.86 2.76
N GLY A 61 -20.65 -15.28 3.88
CA GLY A 61 -20.52 -15.87 5.23
C GLY A 61 -19.13 -15.79 5.87
N VAL A 62 -18.07 -15.40 5.14
CA VAL A 62 -16.71 -15.28 5.68
C VAL A 62 -16.49 -13.94 6.39
N GLY A 63 -15.91 -13.95 7.61
CA GLY A 63 -15.58 -12.76 8.40
C GLY A 63 -16.79 -12.05 9.05
N ASN A 64 -16.54 -11.22 10.05
CA ASN A 64 -17.59 -10.43 10.71
C ASN A 64 -18.08 -9.29 9.79
N ARG A 65 -19.36 -8.94 9.90
CA ARG A 65 -20.02 -7.91 9.09
C ARG A 65 -20.69 -6.89 9.99
N CYS A 66 -20.41 -5.61 9.76
CA CYS A 66 -21.00 -4.48 10.48
C CYS A 66 -21.75 -3.52 9.54
N GLY A 67 -22.25 -4.06 8.42
CA GLY A 67 -23.03 -3.32 7.43
C GLY A 67 -23.04 -4.00 6.05
N ALA A 68 -22.03 -4.82 5.77
CA ALA A 68 -21.93 -5.56 4.52
C ALA A 68 -22.76 -6.86 4.53
N THR A 69 -23.21 -7.34 3.37
CA THR A 69 -23.98 -8.59 3.23
C THR A 69 -23.53 -9.39 2.01
N GLY A 70 -23.70 -10.71 2.05
CA GLY A 70 -23.39 -11.58 0.90
C GLY A 70 -21.89 -11.73 0.62
N LYS A 71 -21.57 -12.03 -0.63
CA LYS A 71 -20.21 -12.01 -1.18
C LYS A 71 -19.77 -10.55 -1.31
N LEU A 72 -18.56 -10.25 -0.89
CA LEU A 72 -17.99 -8.91 -0.97
C LEU A 72 -16.94 -8.92 -2.08
N PHE A 73 -17.21 -8.29 -3.22
CA PHE A 73 -16.23 -8.22 -4.31
C PHE A 73 -15.01 -7.38 -3.91
N VAL A 74 -15.26 -6.25 -3.24
CA VAL A 74 -14.21 -5.42 -2.64
C VAL A 74 -14.66 -5.05 -1.22
N PRO A 75 -14.29 -5.83 -0.19
CA PRO A 75 -14.66 -5.54 1.20
C PRO A 75 -14.16 -4.15 1.63
N VAL A 76 -14.95 -3.44 2.43
CA VAL A 76 -14.62 -2.12 2.99
C VAL A 76 -14.52 -2.22 4.51
N LEU A 77 -13.33 -1.99 5.06
CA LEU A 77 -13.09 -1.87 6.50
C LEU A 77 -12.94 -0.38 6.83
N VAL A 78 -13.72 0.12 7.77
CA VAL A 78 -13.66 1.52 8.21
C VAL A 78 -13.06 1.58 9.61
N HIS A 79 -11.95 2.29 9.78
CA HIS A 79 -11.22 2.31 11.05
C HIS A 79 -10.56 3.65 11.30
N GLY A 80 -10.21 3.87 12.57
CA GLY A 80 -9.47 5.05 13.01
C GLY A 80 -10.10 6.39 12.63
N SER A 81 -9.35 7.45 12.95
CA SER A 81 -9.56 8.80 12.46
C SER A 81 -8.35 9.68 12.80
N ALA A 82 -8.15 10.74 12.00
CA ALA A 82 -7.10 11.74 12.24
C ALA A 82 -5.69 11.12 12.36
N ASN A 83 -5.15 11.02 13.57
CA ASN A 83 -3.81 10.45 13.81
C ASN A 83 -3.88 9.04 14.42
N THR A 84 -5.05 8.65 14.92
CA THR A 84 -5.33 7.34 15.48
C THR A 84 -5.71 6.37 14.36
N VAL A 85 -4.70 5.69 13.83
CA VAL A 85 -4.86 4.60 12.87
C VAL A 85 -5.02 3.30 13.63
N GLY A 86 -5.96 2.46 13.20
CA GLY A 86 -6.18 1.14 13.79
C GLY A 86 -6.56 0.15 12.70
N MET A 87 -7.36 -0.85 13.04
CA MET A 87 -7.97 -1.74 12.08
C MET A 87 -9.36 -2.18 12.57
N SER A 88 -10.29 -2.40 11.65
CA SER A 88 -11.64 -2.89 11.97
C SER A 88 -11.67 -4.41 11.93
N ASP A 89 -12.39 -5.04 12.84
CA ASP A 89 -12.66 -6.48 12.85
C ASP A 89 -13.83 -6.91 11.96
N CYS A 90 -14.45 -5.98 11.23
CA CYS A 90 -15.63 -6.25 10.44
C CYS A 90 -15.68 -5.44 9.14
N ALA A 91 -16.31 -6.01 8.11
CA ALA A 91 -16.62 -5.30 6.87
C ALA A 91 -17.89 -4.45 7.01
N ALA A 92 -17.76 -3.16 6.73
CA ALA A 92 -18.83 -2.17 6.76
C ALA A 92 -19.62 -2.12 5.44
N ALA A 93 -18.98 -2.39 4.30
CA ALA A 93 -19.61 -2.36 2.98
C ALA A 93 -18.89 -3.26 1.97
N ASP A 94 -19.44 -3.33 0.75
CA ASP A 94 -18.75 -3.75 -0.48
C ASP A 94 -18.58 -2.51 -1.37
N ALA A 95 -17.35 -2.20 -1.77
CA ALA A 95 -17.06 -1.05 -2.62
C ALA A 95 -17.48 -1.28 -4.08
N MET A 96 -17.62 -2.54 -4.52
CA MET A 96 -18.03 -2.89 -5.88
C MET A 96 -19.08 -4.01 -5.90
N PRO A 97 -20.29 -3.78 -5.36
CA PRO A 97 -21.31 -4.83 -5.23
C PRO A 97 -21.79 -5.40 -6.58
N GLY A 98 -21.62 -4.65 -7.68
CA GLY A 98 -21.88 -5.13 -9.04
C GLY A 98 -20.76 -5.99 -9.65
N GLY A 99 -19.66 -6.20 -8.94
CA GLY A 99 -18.51 -6.97 -9.37
C GLY A 99 -17.75 -6.37 -10.57
N PRO A 100 -16.94 -7.18 -11.28
CA PRO A 100 -16.03 -6.71 -12.32
C PRO A 100 -16.74 -6.38 -13.66
N GLY A 101 -18.07 -6.36 -13.71
CA GLY A 101 -18.84 -5.93 -14.88
C GLY A 101 -18.82 -6.93 -16.04
N THR A 102 -19.15 -6.46 -17.24
CA THR A 102 -19.28 -7.34 -18.43
C THR A 102 -17.95 -7.74 -19.05
N TRP A 103 -16.88 -6.97 -18.83
CA TRP A 103 -15.56 -7.21 -19.44
C TRP A 103 -14.76 -8.33 -18.75
N ALA A 104 -15.08 -8.64 -17.50
CA ALA A 104 -14.35 -9.58 -16.66
C ALA A 104 -15.28 -10.48 -15.85
N GLU A 105 -14.71 -11.51 -15.23
CA GLU A 105 -15.43 -12.50 -14.44
C GLU A 105 -14.63 -12.95 -13.21
N GLY A 106 -15.33 -13.61 -12.28
CA GLY A 106 -14.74 -14.16 -11.07
C GLY A 106 -14.58 -13.14 -9.94
N ASN A 107 -13.51 -13.33 -9.17
CA ASN A 107 -13.17 -12.50 -8.02
C ASN A 107 -12.36 -11.27 -8.46
N ILE A 108 -12.50 -10.17 -7.71
CA ILE A 108 -11.67 -8.98 -7.80
C ILE A 108 -10.50 -9.12 -6.82
N TRP A 109 -9.27 -8.88 -7.29
CA TRP A 109 -8.06 -9.00 -6.48
C TRP A 109 -7.31 -7.67 -6.39
N ALA A 110 -6.63 -7.46 -5.25
CA ALA A 110 -5.71 -6.36 -4.98
C ALA A 110 -6.21 -4.99 -5.49
N PRO A 111 -7.38 -4.50 -5.02
CA PRO A 111 -7.87 -3.19 -5.39
C PRO A 111 -7.02 -2.10 -4.73
N GLY A 112 -6.38 -1.26 -5.53
CA GLY A 112 -5.74 -0.03 -5.06
C GLY A 112 -6.63 1.18 -5.30
N VAL A 113 -6.71 2.10 -4.33
CA VAL A 113 -7.59 3.27 -4.39
C VAL A 113 -6.81 4.55 -4.11
N VAL A 114 -7.15 5.62 -4.83
CA VAL A 114 -6.62 6.95 -4.52
C VAL A 114 -7.67 8.03 -4.76
N ARG A 115 -7.61 9.09 -3.97
CA ARG A 115 -8.36 10.32 -4.23
C ARG A 115 -7.57 11.18 -5.22
N PHE A 116 -8.20 11.58 -6.31
CA PHE A 116 -7.65 12.53 -7.27
C PHE A 116 -8.71 13.57 -7.66
N GLY A 117 -8.46 14.84 -7.33
CA GLY A 117 -9.49 15.87 -7.36
C GLY A 117 -10.62 15.56 -6.37
N THR A 118 -11.87 15.65 -6.84
CA THR A 118 -13.07 15.37 -6.04
C THR A 118 -13.54 13.91 -6.11
N ARG A 119 -12.77 13.03 -6.77
CA ARG A 119 -13.17 11.64 -7.04
C ARG A 119 -12.18 10.65 -6.48
N TYR A 120 -12.66 9.44 -6.27
CA TYR A 120 -11.88 8.26 -5.92
C TYR A 120 -11.76 7.35 -7.13
N PHE A 121 -10.53 6.95 -7.44
CA PHE A 121 -10.20 6.03 -8.53
C PHE A 121 -9.73 4.72 -7.92
N MET A 122 -10.37 3.63 -8.30
CA MET A 122 -9.98 2.28 -7.96
C MET A 122 -9.43 1.58 -9.20
N TYR A 123 -8.30 0.90 -9.04
CA TYR A 123 -7.76 -0.01 -10.03
C TYR A 123 -7.67 -1.39 -9.40
N TYR A 124 -8.13 -2.41 -10.12
CA TYR A 124 -8.32 -3.72 -9.53
C TYR A 124 -8.02 -4.82 -10.54
N THR A 125 -7.56 -5.98 -10.06
CA THR A 125 -7.32 -7.13 -10.92
C THR A 125 -8.59 -7.95 -11.08
N ALA A 126 -8.89 -8.38 -12.31
CA ALA A 126 -9.92 -9.37 -12.58
C ALA A 126 -9.52 -10.27 -13.77
N SER A 127 -10.19 -11.42 -13.91
CA SER A 127 -9.98 -12.27 -15.09
C SER A 127 -10.77 -11.74 -16.27
N LYS A 128 -10.10 -11.43 -17.38
CA LYS A 128 -10.75 -11.04 -18.63
C LYS A 128 -11.66 -12.18 -19.11
N ARG A 129 -12.92 -11.84 -19.33
CA ARG A 129 -13.99 -12.80 -19.64
C ARG A 129 -13.62 -13.70 -20.81
N GLY A 130 -13.76 -15.01 -20.61
CA GLY A 130 -13.54 -16.01 -21.65
C GLY A 130 -12.07 -16.30 -21.97
N THR A 131 -11.12 -15.68 -21.26
CA THR A 131 -9.68 -15.89 -21.49
C THR A 131 -8.93 -16.40 -20.26
N GLY A 132 -9.44 -16.14 -19.06
CA GLY A 132 -8.75 -16.42 -17.79
C GLY A 132 -7.59 -15.47 -17.46
N GLN A 133 -7.08 -14.72 -18.44
CA GLN A 133 -5.97 -13.76 -18.31
C GLN A 133 -6.26 -12.73 -17.21
N LYS A 134 -5.28 -12.47 -16.33
CA LYS A 134 -5.37 -11.43 -15.31
C LYS A 134 -5.07 -10.08 -15.93
N CYS A 135 -6.04 -9.18 -15.83
CA CYS A 135 -5.99 -7.84 -16.35
C CYS A 135 -6.50 -6.86 -15.29
N ILE A 136 -6.09 -5.60 -15.40
CA ILE A 136 -6.51 -4.54 -14.48
C ILE A 136 -7.75 -3.88 -15.06
N GLY A 137 -8.79 -3.67 -14.26
CA GLY A 137 -9.90 -2.78 -14.52
C GLY A 137 -9.81 -1.49 -13.72
N ARG A 138 -10.67 -0.54 -14.07
CA ARG A 138 -10.79 0.75 -13.39
C ARG A 138 -12.24 0.97 -12.95
N ALA A 139 -12.42 1.58 -11.78
CA ALA A 139 -13.73 2.02 -11.28
C ALA A 139 -13.60 3.39 -10.60
N VAL A 140 -14.72 4.12 -10.49
CA VAL A 140 -14.76 5.50 -9.97
C VAL A 140 -15.89 5.68 -8.98
N SER A 141 -15.65 6.41 -7.89
CA SER A 141 -16.68 6.83 -6.95
C SER A 141 -16.50 8.29 -6.54
N ASP A 142 -17.57 8.90 -6.06
CA ASP A 142 -17.51 10.21 -5.40
C ASP A 142 -17.12 10.08 -3.91
N GLY A 143 -17.09 8.85 -3.36
CA GLY A 143 -16.71 8.61 -1.96
C GLY A 143 -15.77 7.43 -1.80
N ALA A 144 -14.92 7.50 -0.76
CA ALA A 144 -13.99 6.41 -0.44
C ALA A 144 -14.70 5.06 -0.22
N ARG A 145 -15.88 5.05 0.39
CA ARG A 145 -16.57 3.78 0.71
C ARG A 145 -17.35 3.18 -0.46
N GLY A 146 -17.29 3.81 -1.63
CA GLY A 146 -18.09 3.42 -2.79
C GLY A 146 -19.58 3.75 -2.64
N PRO A 147 -20.45 3.09 -3.44
CA PRO A 147 -20.08 2.12 -4.46
C PRO A 147 -19.25 2.77 -5.58
N PHE A 148 -18.29 2.03 -6.11
CA PHE A 148 -17.51 2.39 -7.27
C PHE A 148 -18.22 1.89 -8.54
N THR A 149 -18.37 2.79 -9.51
CA THR A 149 -18.89 2.47 -10.83
C THR A 149 -17.77 1.94 -11.71
N ASN A 150 -17.93 0.71 -12.18
CA ASN A 150 -16.99 0.06 -13.09
C ASN A 150 -16.88 0.82 -14.43
N ALA A 151 -15.66 1.08 -14.87
CA ALA A 151 -15.34 1.80 -16.10
C ALA A 151 -14.65 0.94 -17.18
N GLY A 152 -14.63 -0.39 -17.00
CA GLY A 152 -14.05 -1.33 -17.96
C GLY A 152 -12.63 -1.76 -17.63
N GLY A 153 -12.05 -2.54 -18.55
CA GLY A 153 -10.64 -2.93 -18.53
C GLY A 153 -9.74 -1.71 -18.74
N TRP A 154 -8.61 -1.68 -18.03
CA TRP A 154 -7.61 -0.61 -18.01
C TRP A 154 -6.27 -1.07 -18.57
N ALA A 155 -5.71 -2.18 -18.09
CA ALA A 155 -4.48 -2.77 -18.63
C ALA A 155 -4.67 -4.26 -18.90
N CYS A 156 -4.39 -4.69 -20.12
CA CYS A 156 -4.48 -6.08 -20.50
C CYS A 156 -3.47 -6.34 -21.63
N PRO A 157 -2.22 -6.71 -21.30
CA PRO A 157 -1.17 -6.83 -22.30
C PRO A 157 -1.47 -7.98 -23.28
N PRO A 158 -0.86 -7.97 -24.48
CA PRO A 158 -1.06 -9.04 -25.46
C PRO A 158 -0.41 -10.36 -25.01
N ASP A 159 -0.58 -11.40 -25.83
CA ASP A 159 0.10 -12.70 -25.70
C ASP A 159 -0.15 -13.44 -24.37
N GLY A 160 -1.28 -13.13 -23.73
CA GLY A 160 -1.66 -13.76 -22.46
C GLY A 160 -0.81 -13.35 -21.26
N ARG A 161 0.08 -12.35 -21.38
CA ARG A 161 0.84 -11.80 -20.24
C ARG A 161 -0.12 -11.16 -19.24
N TRP A 162 0.21 -11.18 -17.96
CA TRP A 162 -0.71 -10.66 -16.94
C TRP A 162 -0.41 -9.20 -16.59
N ALA A 163 -1.46 -8.47 -16.24
CA ALA A 163 -1.39 -7.21 -15.52
C ALA A 163 -2.25 -7.32 -14.26
N LEU A 164 -1.67 -7.03 -13.10
CA LEU A 164 -2.33 -7.13 -11.81
C LEU A 164 -1.75 -6.16 -10.77
N ASP A 165 -2.37 -6.13 -9.61
CA ASP A 165 -1.89 -5.49 -8.38
C ASP A 165 -1.59 -4.00 -8.55
N ALA A 166 -2.60 -3.25 -8.98
CA ALA A 166 -2.45 -1.82 -9.19
C ALA A 166 -2.39 -1.06 -7.86
N ASN A 167 -1.39 -0.22 -7.70
CA ASN A 167 -1.27 0.79 -6.64
C ASN A 167 -1.31 2.19 -7.27
N PRO A 168 -2.44 2.89 -7.16
CA PRO A 168 -2.56 4.26 -7.66
C PRO A 168 -2.05 5.28 -6.63
N PHE A 169 -1.37 6.31 -7.09
CA PHE A 169 -0.84 7.37 -6.21
C PHE A 169 -0.79 8.72 -6.94
N VAL A 170 -0.77 9.82 -6.18
CA VAL A 170 -0.67 11.17 -6.74
C VAL A 170 0.71 11.73 -6.49
N ALA A 171 1.35 12.22 -7.55
CA ALA A 171 2.65 12.88 -7.51
C ALA A 171 2.67 14.04 -8.50
N ASP A 172 3.24 15.17 -8.12
CA ASP A 172 3.40 16.34 -8.99
C ASP A 172 2.09 16.78 -9.67
N GLY A 173 0.99 16.72 -8.91
CA GLY A 173 -0.36 17.08 -9.39
C GLY A 173 -0.98 16.10 -10.39
N ARG A 174 -0.36 14.93 -10.62
CA ARG A 174 -0.81 13.92 -11.57
C ARG A 174 -1.05 12.57 -10.88
N LEU A 175 -2.08 11.87 -11.33
CA LEU A 175 -2.34 10.49 -10.94
C LEU A 175 -1.42 9.54 -11.72
N HIS A 176 -0.79 8.63 -10.99
CA HIS A 176 0.06 7.57 -11.48
C HIS A 176 -0.46 6.22 -10.98
N VAL A 177 -0.07 5.14 -11.65
CA VAL A 177 -0.37 3.77 -11.24
C VAL A 177 0.89 2.93 -11.37
N ALA A 178 1.36 2.40 -10.25
CA ALA A 178 2.32 1.29 -10.22
C ALA A 178 1.55 -0.03 -10.32
N TYR A 179 2.02 -1.00 -11.08
CA TYR A 179 1.33 -2.29 -11.22
C TYR A 179 2.30 -3.38 -11.66
N ARG A 180 1.96 -4.64 -11.38
CA ARG A 180 2.67 -5.78 -11.96
C ARG A 180 2.35 -5.86 -13.45
N ASP A 181 3.37 -5.70 -14.28
CA ASP A 181 3.32 -5.74 -15.74
C ASP A 181 4.20 -6.89 -16.24
N ASP A 182 3.61 -8.05 -16.50
CA ASP A 182 4.39 -9.18 -16.99
C ASP A 182 4.88 -8.93 -18.44
N ALA A 183 4.37 -7.93 -19.16
CA ALA A 183 4.83 -7.63 -20.53
C ALA A 183 6.23 -7.00 -20.58
N ILE A 184 6.77 -6.52 -19.46
CA ILE A 184 8.16 -6.01 -19.39
C ILE A 184 9.18 -7.10 -19.02
N ALA A 185 8.72 -8.31 -18.74
CA ALA A 185 9.54 -9.46 -18.36
C ALA A 185 9.46 -10.58 -19.41
N ALA A 186 10.38 -11.54 -19.34
CA ALA A 186 10.47 -12.67 -20.27
C ALA A 186 10.46 -14.01 -19.52
N GLY A 187 9.90 -15.05 -20.14
CA GLY A 187 9.84 -16.37 -19.53
C GLY A 187 9.04 -16.41 -18.23
N ALA A 188 9.56 -17.14 -17.25
CA ALA A 188 8.96 -17.32 -15.92
C ALA A 188 9.36 -16.19 -14.95
N GLU A 189 9.41 -14.96 -15.45
CA GLU A 189 9.75 -13.75 -14.71
C GLU A 189 8.60 -12.75 -14.74
N THR A 190 8.58 -11.87 -13.75
CA THR A 190 7.57 -10.82 -13.56
C THR A 190 8.24 -9.46 -13.42
N GLY A 191 7.46 -8.38 -13.55
CA GLY A 191 7.99 -7.03 -13.41
C GLY A 191 6.94 -6.04 -12.95
N ILE A 192 7.41 -4.88 -12.49
CA ILE A 192 6.59 -3.77 -12.02
C ILE A 192 6.84 -2.58 -12.95
N SER A 193 5.75 -2.02 -13.47
CA SER A 193 5.77 -0.77 -14.22
C SER A 193 5.10 0.35 -13.43
N VAL A 194 5.46 1.59 -13.75
CA VAL A 194 4.72 2.79 -13.34
C VAL A 194 4.33 3.59 -14.57
N VAL A 195 3.10 4.11 -14.60
CA VAL A 195 2.56 4.91 -15.71
C VAL A 195 1.79 6.11 -15.16
N ALA A 196 1.90 7.27 -15.81
CA ALA A 196 1.02 8.40 -15.53
C ALA A 196 -0.33 8.21 -16.20
N THR A 197 -1.35 8.89 -15.67
CA THR A 197 -2.70 8.91 -16.23
C THR A 197 -3.09 10.29 -16.74
N ASP A 198 -4.17 10.34 -17.52
CA ASP A 198 -4.91 11.57 -17.80
C ASP A 198 -5.80 11.98 -16.60
N ALA A 199 -6.53 13.08 -16.73
CA ALA A 199 -7.41 13.55 -15.65
C ALA A 199 -8.57 12.58 -15.33
N ASN A 200 -8.86 11.66 -16.25
CA ASN A 200 -9.87 10.63 -16.12
C ASN A 200 -9.25 9.29 -15.68
N GLY A 201 -8.00 9.23 -15.23
CA GLY A 201 -7.38 7.99 -14.76
C GLY A 201 -7.13 6.94 -15.84
N TRP A 202 -7.13 7.33 -17.12
CA TRP A 202 -6.68 6.44 -18.19
C TRP A 202 -5.16 6.56 -18.36
N ALA A 203 -4.49 5.43 -18.53
CA ALA A 203 -3.04 5.41 -18.70
C ALA A 203 -2.60 6.21 -19.93
N VAL A 204 -1.57 7.02 -19.75
CA VAL A 204 -0.81 7.63 -20.84
C VAL A 204 0.37 6.70 -21.14
N TRP A 205 0.14 5.67 -21.94
CA TRP A 205 1.08 4.54 -22.11
C TRP A 205 2.50 4.92 -22.54
N SER A 206 2.68 6.04 -23.25
CA SER A 206 4.01 6.56 -23.60
C SER A 206 4.86 6.95 -22.38
N THR A 207 4.23 7.15 -21.22
CA THR A 207 4.91 7.46 -19.95
C THR A 207 5.30 6.23 -19.16
N ARG A 208 4.92 5.01 -19.59
CA ARG A 208 5.23 3.77 -18.87
C ARG A 208 6.74 3.63 -18.66
N ARG A 209 7.15 3.26 -17.44
CA ARG A 209 8.54 3.00 -17.05
C ARG A 209 8.64 1.68 -16.29
N ASP A 210 9.69 0.92 -16.59
CA ASP A 210 10.08 -0.27 -15.82
C ASP A 210 10.64 0.19 -14.47
N ALA A 211 9.96 -0.17 -13.37
CA ALA A 211 10.38 0.19 -12.03
C ALA A 211 11.22 -0.90 -11.37
N LEU A 212 10.87 -2.17 -11.56
CA LEU A 212 11.57 -3.32 -11.00
C LEU A 212 11.27 -4.59 -11.82
N LYS A 213 12.20 -5.55 -11.88
CA LYS A 213 11.94 -6.92 -12.37
C LYS A 213 12.38 -7.94 -11.33
N SER A 214 11.81 -9.13 -11.37
CA SER A 214 12.27 -10.23 -10.50
C SER A 214 13.76 -10.54 -10.70
N THR A 215 14.30 -10.33 -11.90
CA THR A 215 15.74 -10.45 -12.18
C THR A 215 16.64 -9.40 -11.51
N ASP A 216 16.07 -8.40 -10.84
CA ASP A 216 16.82 -7.42 -10.03
C ASP A 216 17.06 -7.89 -8.58
N ILE A 217 16.53 -9.05 -8.20
CA ILE A 217 16.72 -9.70 -6.90
C ILE A 217 17.04 -11.19 -7.07
N THR A 218 17.40 -11.86 -5.98
CA THR A 218 17.72 -13.30 -5.97
C THR A 218 17.01 -14.08 -4.86
N TRP A 219 16.23 -13.41 -4.01
CA TRP A 219 15.54 -14.05 -2.87
C TRP A 219 14.15 -14.57 -3.21
N ASP A 220 13.61 -14.21 -4.38
CA ASP A 220 12.40 -14.80 -4.90
C ASP A 220 12.71 -16.19 -5.49
N THR A 221 12.08 -17.22 -4.96
CA THR A 221 12.42 -18.61 -5.27
C THR A 221 11.43 -19.18 -6.28
N ALA A 222 11.86 -19.39 -7.53
CA ALA A 222 11.10 -20.19 -8.50
C ALA A 222 10.80 -21.60 -7.96
N GLY A 223 9.63 -22.13 -8.31
CA GLY A 223 9.15 -23.43 -7.84
C GLY A 223 8.30 -23.38 -6.57
N THR A 224 8.33 -22.26 -5.81
CA THR A 224 7.29 -22.00 -4.80
C THR A 224 6.01 -21.50 -5.53
N SER A 225 6.15 -20.57 -6.49
CA SER A 225 5.03 -19.97 -7.24
C SER A 225 4.76 -20.68 -8.58
N GLY A 226 4.57 -22.00 -8.57
CA GLY A 226 4.20 -22.75 -9.78
C GLY A 226 5.21 -22.67 -10.94
N GLY A 227 6.46 -22.31 -10.65
CA GLY A 227 7.55 -22.17 -11.63
C GLY A 227 7.98 -20.73 -11.94
N THR A 228 7.26 -19.70 -11.44
CA THR A 228 7.53 -18.29 -11.74
C THR A 228 8.30 -17.58 -10.63
N HIS A 229 9.24 -16.72 -11.01
CA HIS A 229 9.88 -15.71 -10.18
C HIS A 229 8.95 -14.49 -10.03
N VAL A 230 8.49 -14.23 -8.81
CA VAL A 230 7.40 -13.27 -8.54
C VAL A 230 7.91 -12.05 -7.80
N VAL A 231 7.72 -10.87 -8.42
CA VAL A 231 7.65 -9.56 -7.79
C VAL A 231 6.28 -8.94 -8.09
N GLU A 232 5.56 -8.50 -7.07
CA GLU A 232 4.16 -8.07 -7.18
C GLU A 232 3.75 -7.08 -6.07
N ASN A 233 2.46 -6.73 -5.97
CA ASN A 233 1.91 -5.73 -5.02
C ASN A 233 2.83 -4.51 -4.78
N PRO A 234 3.09 -3.69 -5.81
CA PRO A 234 3.86 -2.46 -5.63
C PRO A 234 3.14 -1.49 -4.68
N SER A 235 3.90 -0.69 -3.94
CA SER A 235 3.41 0.55 -3.33
C SER A 235 4.46 1.65 -3.48
N MET A 236 4.12 2.70 -4.25
CA MET A 236 5.00 3.83 -4.50
C MET A 236 4.75 4.92 -3.47
N PHE A 237 5.80 5.35 -2.77
CA PHE A 237 5.66 6.38 -1.74
C PHE A 237 6.87 7.33 -1.75
N ARG A 238 6.60 8.58 -1.37
CA ARG A 238 7.63 9.58 -1.10
C ARG A 238 7.83 9.66 0.41
N ALA A 239 9.02 9.32 0.88
CA ALA A 239 9.31 9.34 2.31
C ALA A 239 9.60 10.76 2.82
N ALA A 240 9.73 10.90 4.15
CA ALA A 240 10.01 12.18 4.82
C ALA A 240 11.33 12.86 4.39
N ASP A 241 12.28 12.12 3.83
CA ASP A 241 13.51 12.68 3.25
C ASP A 241 13.31 13.26 1.84
N GLY A 242 12.09 13.22 1.33
CA GLY A 242 11.70 13.72 0.02
C GLY A 242 12.05 12.78 -1.14
N LEU A 243 12.64 11.61 -0.87
CA LEU A 243 12.99 10.61 -1.88
C LEU A 243 11.82 9.66 -2.14
N TRP A 244 11.84 9.05 -3.34
CA TRP A 244 10.84 8.08 -3.76
C TRP A 244 11.31 6.66 -3.52
N TYR A 245 10.37 5.82 -3.12
CA TYR A 245 10.59 4.41 -2.81
C TYR A 245 9.46 3.56 -3.39
N LEU A 246 9.81 2.32 -3.71
CA LEU A 246 8.89 1.26 -4.10
C LEU A 246 8.97 0.16 -3.04
N ALA A 247 7.89 -0.06 -2.30
CA ALA A 247 7.67 -1.34 -1.63
C ALA A 247 7.12 -2.34 -2.65
N TYR A 248 7.49 -3.61 -2.53
CA TYR A 248 6.99 -4.68 -3.40
C TYR A 248 7.07 -6.00 -2.66
N SER A 249 6.23 -6.96 -3.03
CA SER A 249 6.25 -8.32 -2.48
C SER A 249 6.89 -9.31 -3.44
N GLY A 250 7.38 -10.44 -2.91
CA GLY A 250 7.88 -11.54 -3.71
C GLY A 250 7.69 -12.91 -3.07
N ASN A 251 7.88 -13.97 -3.86
CA ASN A 251 7.44 -15.36 -3.59
C ASN A 251 5.90 -15.49 -3.59
N ASN A 252 5.34 -16.66 -3.26
CA ASN A 252 3.89 -16.82 -3.16
C ASN A 252 3.32 -16.50 -1.78
N TRP A 253 2.18 -15.81 -1.87
CA TRP A 253 1.33 -15.27 -0.82
C TRP A 253 0.85 -16.29 0.22
N ASP A 254 0.87 -17.59 -0.09
CA ASP A 254 0.46 -18.70 0.78
C ASP A 254 1.65 -19.41 1.44
N SER A 255 2.75 -18.69 1.67
CA SER A 255 3.97 -19.26 2.24
C SER A 255 4.59 -18.35 3.29
N ALA A 256 5.40 -18.93 4.17
CA ALA A 256 6.23 -18.17 5.11
C ALA A 256 7.32 -17.32 4.42
N ARG A 257 7.55 -17.55 3.12
CA ARG A 257 8.53 -16.84 2.30
C ARG A 257 7.98 -15.58 1.65
N TYR A 258 6.65 -15.40 1.62
CA TYR A 258 6.08 -14.13 1.16
C TYR A 258 6.62 -13.00 2.03
N SER A 259 7.26 -12.03 1.39
CA SER A 259 8.08 -11.00 2.05
C SER A 259 8.03 -9.71 1.24
N THR A 260 8.40 -8.59 1.86
CA THR A 260 8.41 -7.26 1.23
C THR A 260 9.84 -6.74 1.04
N GLY A 261 10.18 -6.34 -0.18
CA GLY A 261 11.36 -5.53 -0.49
C GLY A 261 11.06 -4.04 -0.44
N ILE A 262 12.11 -3.21 -0.32
CA ILE A 262 12.04 -1.76 -0.52
C ILE A 262 13.16 -1.38 -1.49
N ALA A 263 12.83 -0.66 -2.56
CA ALA A 263 13.77 -0.12 -3.52
C ALA A 263 13.69 1.41 -3.57
N ARG A 264 14.83 2.09 -3.74
CA ARG A 264 14.90 3.54 -3.97
C ARG A 264 14.67 3.85 -5.45
N CYS A 265 13.78 4.79 -5.73
CA CYS A 265 13.46 5.23 -7.07
C CYS A 265 13.97 6.67 -7.32
N GLY A 266 14.27 6.98 -8.58
CA GLY A 266 14.69 8.33 -8.99
C GLY A 266 13.58 9.38 -9.00
N GLY A 267 12.32 8.96 -8.85
CA GLY A 267 11.13 9.81 -8.91
C GLY A 267 9.83 8.99 -8.96
N PRO A 268 8.67 9.65 -9.09
CA PRO A 268 7.38 8.97 -9.22
C PRO A 268 7.24 8.23 -10.56
N LEU A 269 7.88 8.73 -11.61
CA LEU A 269 8.13 8.01 -12.86
C LEU A 269 9.64 7.78 -12.98
N PRO A 270 10.16 6.62 -12.56
CA PRO A 270 11.59 6.39 -12.50
C PRO A 270 12.22 6.39 -13.91
N GLY A 271 13.29 7.17 -14.11
CA GLY A 271 14.06 7.19 -15.36
C GLY A 271 14.95 5.96 -15.56
N SER A 272 15.26 5.26 -14.47
CA SER A 272 15.95 3.97 -14.41
C SER A 272 15.27 3.11 -13.34
N ARG A 273 15.38 1.78 -13.44
CA ARG A 273 14.83 0.86 -12.42
C ARG A 273 15.26 1.25 -11.02
N CYS A 274 14.35 1.08 -10.06
CA CYS A 274 14.59 1.36 -8.65
C CYS A 274 15.65 0.40 -8.10
N THR A 275 16.45 0.85 -7.14
CA THR A 275 17.56 0.09 -6.57
C THR A 275 17.15 -0.50 -5.22
N PRO A 276 17.13 -1.84 -5.04
CA PRO A 276 16.87 -2.46 -3.74
C PRO A 276 17.75 -1.87 -2.63
N LEU A 277 17.15 -1.57 -1.48
CA LEU A 277 17.85 -0.99 -0.33
C LEU A 277 18.60 -2.06 0.46
N GLN A 278 19.70 -1.64 1.13
CA GLN A 278 20.55 -2.54 1.90
C GLN A 278 21.04 -3.71 1.02
N ASN A 279 21.12 -4.93 1.54
CA ASN A 279 21.37 -6.15 0.76
C ASN A 279 20.08 -6.66 0.09
N GLY A 280 19.28 -5.75 -0.46
CA GLY A 280 17.92 -6.01 -0.96
C GLY A 280 17.87 -6.88 -2.22
N VAL A 281 19.03 -7.07 -2.87
CA VAL A 281 19.21 -8.04 -3.95
C VAL A 281 19.17 -9.45 -3.38
N GLU A 282 19.87 -9.71 -2.27
CA GLU A 282 20.03 -11.06 -1.73
C GLU A 282 19.00 -11.45 -0.66
N ARG A 283 18.28 -10.48 -0.06
CA ARG A 283 17.24 -10.76 0.95
C ARG A 283 16.13 -9.71 0.95
N PRO A 284 14.89 -10.07 1.37
CA PRO A 284 13.83 -9.09 1.50
C PRO A 284 14.09 -8.10 2.64
N TYR A 285 13.44 -6.95 2.57
CA TYR A 285 13.58 -5.90 3.59
C TYR A 285 12.79 -6.26 4.85
N PHE A 286 11.51 -6.60 4.68
CA PHE A 286 10.61 -7.07 5.73
C PHE A 286 10.15 -8.50 5.46
N GLY A 287 9.99 -9.30 6.50
CA GLY A 287 9.53 -10.68 6.35
C GLY A 287 9.36 -11.42 7.67
N PHE A 288 9.00 -12.71 7.56
CA PHE A 288 8.97 -13.62 8.69
C PHE A 288 10.40 -13.97 9.16
N THR A 289 10.65 -13.80 10.45
CA THR A 289 11.92 -14.19 11.09
C THR A 289 11.74 -15.56 11.77
N GLY A 290 12.39 -16.59 11.22
CA GLY A 290 12.33 -17.94 11.74
C GLY A 290 12.46 -19.01 10.67
N THR A 291 12.33 -20.27 11.08
CA THR A 291 12.43 -21.44 10.19
C THR A 291 11.39 -21.36 9.06
N GLY A 292 11.85 -21.44 7.82
CA GLY A 292 11.01 -21.35 6.62
C GLY A 292 10.88 -19.94 6.03
N GLY A 293 11.32 -18.90 6.76
CA GLY A 293 11.46 -17.55 6.23
C GLY A 293 12.73 -17.35 5.39
N LEU A 294 12.98 -16.10 4.99
CA LEU A 294 14.09 -15.70 4.10
C LEU A 294 15.16 -14.84 4.77
N ASN A 295 15.22 -14.85 6.11
CA ASN A 295 16.15 -14.01 6.87
C ASN A 295 16.08 -12.52 6.45
N PRO A 296 14.90 -11.87 6.57
CA PRO A 296 14.71 -10.51 6.13
C PRO A 296 15.64 -9.55 6.89
N TYR A 297 15.88 -8.36 6.31
CA TYR A 297 16.63 -7.32 7.01
C TYR A 297 15.98 -6.92 8.35
N ARG A 298 14.64 -6.86 8.39
CA ARG A 298 13.86 -6.62 9.60
C ARG A 298 12.60 -7.49 9.67
N GLY A 299 12.20 -7.81 10.89
CA GLY A 299 10.88 -8.37 11.16
C GLY A 299 9.78 -7.31 11.10
N LEU A 300 8.53 -7.78 11.15
CA LEU A 300 7.34 -6.94 11.29
C LEU A 300 6.63 -7.24 12.62
N PRO A 301 5.78 -6.33 13.11
CA PRO A 301 4.97 -6.56 14.31
C PRO A 301 4.26 -7.93 14.30
N GLY A 302 4.32 -8.61 15.45
CA GLY A 302 3.78 -9.96 15.64
C GLY A 302 4.60 -11.10 15.01
N ASN A 303 5.60 -10.82 14.17
CA ASN A 303 6.42 -11.80 13.46
C ASN A 303 5.59 -12.91 12.78
N HIS A 304 4.53 -12.51 12.08
CA HIS A 304 3.66 -13.43 11.37
C HIS A 304 4.32 -14.01 10.11
N ARG A 305 3.82 -15.16 9.66
CA ARG A 305 4.29 -15.80 8.41
C ARG A 305 3.72 -15.10 7.19
N GLY A 306 4.50 -15.06 6.12
CA GLY A 306 4.08 -14.56 4.82
C GLY A 306 3.59 -13.11 4.81
N PRO A 307 4.25 -12.14 5.49
CA PRO A 307 3.79 -10.77 5.44
C PRO A 307 4.11 -10.14 4.07
N GLY A 308 3.11 -9.51 3.45
CA GLY A 308 3.26 -8.86 2.16
C GLY A 308 1.98 -8.15 1.71
N GLY A 309 1.91 -7.79 0.42
CA GLY A 309 0.84 -6.93 -0.08
C GLY A 309 0.83 -5.58 0.65
N MET A 310 2.02 -5.01 0.87
CA MET A 310 2.21 -3.82 1.69
C MET A 310 1.84 -2.57 0.90
N ASP A 311 0.91 -1.79 1.44
CA ASP A 311 0.62 -0.43 1.00
C ASP A 311 1.10 0.60 2.03
N VAL A 312 1.73 1.67 1.55
CA VAL A 312 2.20 2.80 2.35
C VAL A 312 1.28 4.00 2.14
N PHE A 313 0.63 4.44 3.22
CA PHE A 313 -0.28 5.58 3.20
C PHE A 313 0.12 6.62 4.24
N THR A 314 -0.57 7.76 4.25
CA THR A 314 -0.24 8.90 5.11
C THR A 314 -1.38 9.19 6.09
N ALA A 315 -1.04 9.36 7.37
CA ALA A 315 -1.98 9.80 8.41
C ALA A 315 -2.26 11.32 8.32
N ALA A 316 -3.22 11.83 9.11
CA ALA A 316 -3.61 13.23 9.00
C ALA A 316 -2.49 14.23 9.35
N ASP A 317 -1.56 13.83 10.20
CA ASP A 317 -0.35 14.59 10.57
C ASP A 317 0.80 14.50 9.55
N GLY A 318 0.61 13.77 8.44
CA GLY A 318 1.66 13.57 7.44
C GLY A 318 2.62 12.42 7.75
N SER A 319 2.46 11.72 8.87
CA SER A 319 3.30 10.56 9.19
C SER A 319 2.92 9.34 8.35
N HIS A 320 3.91 8.55 7.94
CA HIS A 320 3.67 7.35 7.15
C HIS A 320 3.13 6.21 8.01
N ARG A 321 2.25 5.43 7.39
CA ARG A 321 1.66 4.22 7.92
C ARG A 321 1.79 3.14 6.86
N VAL A 322 1.73 1.91 7.30
CA VAL A 322 1.61 0.76 6.41
C VAL A 322 0.32 0.02 6.71
N VAL A 323 -0.23 -0.62 5.69
CA VAL A 323 -1.10 -1.77 5.84
C VAL A 323 -0.47 -2.92 5.06
N TYR A 324 -0.50 -4.13 5.59
CA TYR A 324 -0.07 -5.34 4.90
C TYR A 324 -0.91 -6.52 5.41
N HIS A 325 -0.90 -7.63 4.70
CA HIS A 325 -1.49 -8.87 5.21
C HIS A 325 -0.42 -9.83 5.70
N TRP A 326 -0.81 -10.78 6.54
CA TRP A 326 -0.02 -11.96 6.89
C TRP A 326 -0.85 -13.24 6.72
N TRP A 327 -0.19 -14.40 6.62
CA TRP A 327 -0.83 -15.70 6.36
C TRP A 327 -0.79 -16.63 7.57
N ASN A 328 -1.94 -17.18 7.95
CA ASN A 328 -2.07 -18.05 9.12
C ASN A 328 -1.99 -19.56 8.82
N GLY A 329 -1.73 -19.95 7.58
CA GLY A 329 -1.86 -21.33 7.13
C GLY A 329 -3.11 -21.60 6.28
N SER A 330 -4.10 -20.71 6.32
CA SER A 330 -5.36 -20.85 5.59
C SER A 330 -5.85 -19.53 4.99
N SER A 331 -5.90 -18.47 5.79
CA SER A 331 -6.41 -17.15 5.40
C SER A 331 -5.36 -16.07 5.62
N ARG A 332 -5.62 -14.92 5.02
CA ARG A 332 -4.80 -13.71 5.17
C ARG A 332 -5.53 -12.68 6.02
N PHE A 333 -4.81 -11.99 6.89
CA PHE A 333 -5.36 -10.99 7.80
C PHE A 333 -4.55 -9.70 7.72
N PRO A 334 -5.24 -8.53 7.65
CA PRO A 334 -4.57 -7.26 7.51
C PRO A 334 -4.12 -6.72 8.87
N ILE A 335 -3.00 -6.00 8.85
CA ILE A 335 -2.39 -5.33 10.00
C ILE A 335 -1.92 -3.95 9.55
N THR A 336 -2.19 -2.94 10.38
CA THR A 336 -1.62 -1.60 10.23
C THR A 336 -0.43 -1.41 11.15
N GLY A 337 0.47 -0.49 10.81
CA GLY A 337 1.56 -0.05 11.67
C GLY A 337 2.11 1.32 11.27
N VAL A 338 3.01 1.86 12.09
CA VAL A 338 3.73 3.11 11.80
C VAL A 338 4.97 2.82 10.98
N LEU A 339 5.09 3.43 9.80
CA LEU A 339 6.32 3.35 9.03
C LEU A 339 7.28 4.45 9.50
N GLY A 340 8.22 4.06 10.36
CA GLY A 340 9.27 4.93 10.86
C GLY A 340 10.59 4.74 10.11
N ARG A 341 11.59 5.54 10.50
CA ARG A 341 12.97 5.37 10.05
C ARG A 341 13.95 5.65 11.18
N ASP A 342 14.88 4.73 11.41
CA ASP A 342 16.01 4.88 12.33
C ASP A 342 17.34 4.96 11.55
N ALA A 343 18.48 4.93 12.26
CA ALA A 343 19.79 4.94 11.64
C ALA A 343 20.07 3.74 10.69
N GLY A 344 19.37 2.62 10.88
CA GLY A 344 19.41 1.43 10.03
C GLY A 344 18.37 1.42 8.90
N GLY A 345 17.51 2.43 8.78
CA GLY A 345 16.51 2.54 7.73
C GLY A 345 15.08 2.35 8.22
N PHE A 346 14.20 1.93 7.32
CA PHE A 346 12.77 1.81 7.61
C PHE A 346 12.50 0.74 8.68
N LEU A 347 11.51 0.98 9.52
CA LEU A 347 10.98 0.02 10.47
C LEU A 347 9.46 0.18 10.58
N VAL A 348 8.79 -0.88 11.03
CA VAL A 348 7.36 -0.84 11.35
C VAL A 348 7.19 -1.13 12.83
N SER A 349 6.48 -0.24 13.53
CA SER A 349 6.05 -0.40 14.93
C SER A 349 4.52 -0.47 15.03
#